data_AF-A0A7V9II79-F1
#
_entry.id   AF-A0A7V9II79-F1
#
_cell.length_a   1.000
_cell.length_b   1.000
_cell.length_c   1.000
_cell.angle_alpha   90.00
_cell.angle_beta   90.00
_cell.angle_gamma   90.00
#
_symmetry.space_group_name_H-M   'P 1'
#
loop_
_entity.id
_entity.type
_entity.pdbx_description
1 polymer ?
#
loop_
_entity_poly.entity_id
_entity_poly.type
_entity_poly.pdbx_seq_one_letter_code
_entity_poly.pdbx_strand_id
1 'polypeptide(L)'
;MSWAGIDVGGRRKGFHGAAVDGTKVIKGPHRLGGVDEVMRWLFAIEPEVVALDSPKTCARRGERSRECERELMKAICGIRWTPEAAELEGNKYYEWIRCGRELYEALKRETSRRGWQVIEVFPTASWTVWAGKRGETRARWTHEALAGMKLEGLPSRRINQDDRDAIAAALTARLHSEGQTTNFGEIVVPAQMCVRCVPAGRCRSGTPSAVGAR
;
A
#
# COMPACT_ATOMS: atom_id res chain seq x y z
N MET A 1 2.60 -0.79 -18.72
CA MET A 1 3.60 -0.16 -17.81
C MET A 1 3.55 -0.95 -16.53
N SER A 2 4.67 -1.18 -15.84
CA SER A 2 4.65 -2.01 -14.63
C SER A 2 4.93 -1.23 -13.37
N TRP A 3 4.27 -1.62 -12.28
CA TRP A 3 4.46 -1.05 -10.95
C TRP A 3 4.71 -2.16 -9.95
N ALA A 4 5.63 -1.93 -9.02
CA ALA A 4 6.04 -2.92 -8.04
C ALA A 4 5.68 -2.49 -6.61
N GLY A 5 5.31 -3.45 -5.79
CA GLY A 5 5.05 -3.29 -4.36
C GLY A 5 5.81 -4.33 -3.55
N ILE A 6 6.46 -3.88 -2.48
CA ILE A 6 7.26 -4.71 -1.58
C ILE A 6 6.75 -4.59 -0.15
N ASP A 7 6.22 -5.68 0.42
CA ASP A 7 6.04 -5.82 1.87
C ASP A 7 7.40 -6.11 2.52
N VAL A 8 7.84 -5.25 3.43
CA VAL A 8 9.16 -5.35 4.05
C VAL A 8 9.07 -6.05 5.40
N GLY A 9 9.79 -7.17 5.52
CA GLY A 9 9.94 -7.91 6.76
C GLY A 9 11.34 -7.85 7.37
N GLY A 10 11.46 -8.34 8.61
CA GLY A 10 12.75 -8.65 9.21
C GLY A 10 13.46 -9.80 8.49
N ARG A 11 14.73 -10.05 8.80
CA ARG A 11 15.62 -10.99 8.08
C ARG A 11 15.02 -12.39 7.93
N ARG A 12 14.40 -12.90 9.00
CA ARG A 12 13.76 -14.22 8.98
C ARG A 12 12.53 -14.24 8.08
N LYS A 13 11.67 -13.22 8.17
CA LYS A 13 10.44 -13.10 7.38
C LYS A 13 10.78 -12.92 5.89
N GLY A 14 11.81 -12.14 5.59
CA GLY A 14 12.14 -11.70 4.23
C GLY A 14 11.16 -10.63 3.76
N PHE A 15 11.16 -10.40 2.47
CA PHE A 15 10.28 -9.45 1.77
C PHE A 15 9.21 -10.23 1.01
N HIS A 16 8.11 -9.60 0.63
CA HIS A 16 7.20 -10.14 -0.39
C HIS A 16 7.04 -9.11 -1.50
N GLY A 17 7.18 -9.55 -2.75
CA GLY A 17 7.11 -8.68 -3.92
C GLY A 17 5.94 -9.05 -4.82
N ALA A 18 5.21 -8.06 -5.31
CA ALA A 18 4.18 -8.18 -6.33
C ALA A 18 4.34 -7.06 -7.37
N ALA A 19 4.12 -7.37 -8.64
CA ALA A 19 4.11 -6.38 -9.71
C ALA A 19 2.83 -6.46 -10.54
N VAL A 20 2.34 -5.30 -10.95
CA VAL A 20 1.10 -5.14 -11.72
C VAL A 20 1.34 -4.38 -13.02
N ASP A 21 0.56 -4.69 -14.05
CA ASP A 21 0.34 -3.86 -15.24
C ASP A 21 -1.18 -3.68 -15.41
N GLY A 22 -1.65 -2.45 -15.29
CA GLY A 22 -3.06 -2.11 -15.14
C GLY A 22 -3.70 -2.84 -13.96
N THR A 23 -4.69 -3.68 -14.25
CA THR A 23 -5.41 -4.51 -13.27
C THR A 23 -4.90 -5.95 -13.21
N LYS A 24 -3.78 -6.27 -13.86
CA LYS A 24 -3.21 -7.60 -13.90
C LYS A 24 -1.97 -7.70 -13.03
N VAL A 25 -1.94 -8.67 -12.13
CA VAL A 25 -0.71 -9.09 -11.44
C VAL A 25 0.14 -9.86 -12.45
N ILE A 26 1.29 -9.28 -12.83
CA ILE A 26 2.18 -9.83 -13.86
C ILE A 26 3.34 -10.64 -13.27
N LYS A 27 3.67 -10.41 -11.99
CA LYS A 27 4.69 -11.18 -11.27
C LYS A 27 4.44 -11.18 -9.77
N GLY A 28 4.62 -12.35 -9.16
CA GLY A 28 4.28 -12.53 -7.75
C GLY A 28 2.76 -12.59 -7.51
N PRO A 29 2.30 -12.33 -6.27
CA PRO A 29 3.12 -12.12 -5.09
C PRO A 29 4.00 -13.35 -4.77
N HIS A 30 5.18 -13.18 -4.17
CA HIS A 30 5.96 -14.25 -3.54
C HIS A 30 7.02 -13.69 -2.60
N ARG A 31 7.53 -14.55 -1.71
CA ARG A 31 8.61 -14.22 -0.79
C ARG A 31 9.94 -14.04 -1.54
N LEU A 32 10.70 -13.02 -1.12
CA LEU A 32 12.06 -12.71 -1.55
C LEU A 32 12.95 -12.69 -0.29
N GLY A 33 14.09 -13.36 -0.31
CA GLY A 33 14.92 -13.63 0.85
C GLY A 33 15.71 -12.45 1.39
N GLY A 34 15.98 -11.42 0.58
CA GLY A 34 16.84 -10.31 0.95
C GLY A 34 16.87 -9.19 -0.08
N VAL A 35 17.59 -8.10 0.23
CA VAL A 35 17.73 -6.93 -0.64
C VAL A 35 18.23 -7.32 -2.04
N ASP A 36 19.26 -8.16 -2.14
CA ASP A 36 19.80 -8.57 -3.45
C ASP A 36 18.78 -9.32 -4.31
N GLU A 37 17.92 -10.13 -3.68
CA GLU A 37 16.87 -10.85 -4.39
C GLU A 37 15.75 -9.90 -4.84
N VAL A 38 15.39 -8.92 -4.01
CA VAL A 38 14.48 -7.84 -4.39
C VAL A 38 15.04 -7.06 -5.58
N MET A 39 16.32 -6.66 -5.55
CA MET A 39 16.94 -5.91 -6.64
C MET A 39 16.96 -6.71 -7.95
N ARG A 40 17.38 -7.98 -7.91
CA ARG A 40 17.31 -8.87 -9.09
C ARG A 40 15.89 -9.02 -9.62
N TRP A 41 14.92 -9.15 -8.71
CA TRP A 41 13.52 -9.28 -9.08
C TRP A 41 12.99 -8.01 -9.77
N LEU A 42 13.33 -6.83 -9.26
CA LEU A 42 12.98 -5.53 -9.84
C LEU A 42 13.66 -5.28 -11.19
N PHE A 43 14.94 -5.65 -11.35
CA PHE A 43 15.64 -5.52 -12.64
C PHE A 43 14.98 -6.34 -13.76
N ALA A 44 14.36 -7.48 -13.42
CA ALA A 44 13.65 -8.29 -14.40
C ALA A 44 12.24 -7.78 -14.75
N ILE A 45 11.74 -6.76 -14.04
CA ILE A 45 10.40 -6.17 -14.25
C ILE A 45 10.51 -4.78 -14.84
N GLU A 46 11.55 -4.04 -14.44
CA GLU A 46 11.76 -2.63 -14.79
C GLU A 46 10.52 -1.76 -14.51
N PRO A 47 10.05 -1.71 -13.24
CA PRO A 47 8.87 -0.94 -12.91
C PRO A 47 9.14 0.56 -13.00
N GLU A 48 8.09 1.32 -13.31
CA GLU A 48 8.12 2.78 -13.28
C GLU A 48 8.19 3.30 -11.84
N VAL A 49 7.36 2.71 -10.96
CA VAL A 49 7.31 3.05 -9.53
C VAL A 49 7.46 1.79 -8.69
N VAL A 50 8.29 1.90 -7.64
CA VAL A 50 8.50 0.89 -6.59
C VAL A 50 7.94 1.44 -5.27
N ALA A 51 6.88 0.83 -4.76
CA ALA A 51 6.33 1.14 -3.45
C ALA A 51 6.87 0.18 -2.38
N LEU A 52 7.34 0.72 -1.25
CA LEU A 52 7.84 -0.07 -0.12
C LEU A 52 6.96 0.13 1.11
N ASP A 53 6.51 -0.96 1.75
CA ASP A 53 5.89 -0.95 3.08
C ASP A 53 6.96 -0.83 4.16
N SER A 54 7.66 0.32 4.16
CA SER A 54 8.67 0.63 5.16
C SER A 54 8.96 2.12 5.21
N PRO A 55 9.19 2.68 6.42
CA PRO A 55 9.57 4.07 6.57
C PRO A 55 10.85 4.40 5.80
N LYS A 56 10.79 5.46 4.99
CA LYS A 56 11.94 5.97 4.22
C LYS A 56 12.96 6.65 5.13
N THR A 57 12.49 7.38 6.14
CA THR A 57 13.32 8.03 7.15
C THR A 57 12.88 7.69 8.57
N CYS A 58 13.75 7.93 9.54
CA CYS A 58 13.42 7.83 10.96
C CYS A 58 12.80 9.13 11.48
N ALA A 59 12.22 9.10 12.68
CA ALA A 59 11.88 10.33 13.36
C ALA A 59 13.13 11.18 13.66
N ARG A 60 12.91 12.48 13.86
CA ARG A 60 13.97 13.41 14.27
C ARG A 60 14.55 12.98 15.62
N ARG A 61 15.78 13.40 15.90
CA ARG A 61 16.45 13.11 17.17
C ARG A 61 15.58 13.57 18.35
N GLY A 62 15.34 12.68 19.30
CA GLY A 62 14.48 12.89 20.47
C GLY A 62 12.97 12.70 20.22
N GLU A 63 12.54 12.44 18.98
CA GLU A 63 11.14 12.14 18.68
C GLU A 63 10.86 10.62 18.64
N ARG A 64 9.66 10.24 19.07
CA ARG A 64 9.20 8.84 19.10
C ARG A 64 8.39 8.41 17.87
N SER A 65 8.03 9.36 17.00
CA SER A 65 7.27 9.14 15.78
C SER A 65 7.54 10.25 14.76
N ARG A 66 7.21 10.00 13.50
CA ARG A 66 7.29 11.04 12.45
C ARG A 66 6.00 11.86 12.39
N GLU A 67 6.11 13.09 11.91
CA GLU A 67 4.95 13.96 11.70
C GLU A 67 3.92 13.35 10.74
N CYS A 68 4.38 12.84 9.59
CA CYS A 68 3.54 12.15 8.61
C CYS A 68 2.74 10.98 9.19
N GLU A 69 3.33 10.19 10.09
CA GLU A 69 2.64 9.09 10.74
C GLU A 69 1.52 9.61 11.64
N ARG A 70 1.76 10.71 12.38
CA ARG A 70 0.76 11.31 13.26
C ARG A 70 -0.41 11.89 12.47
N GLU A 71 -0.13 12.50 11.32
CA GLU A 71 -1.15 13.00 10.40
C GLU A 71 -1.98 11.86 9.81
N LEU A 72 -1.33 10.81 9.31
CA LEU A 72 -2.00 9.62 8.77
C LEU A 72 -2.88 8.95 9.83
N MET A 73 -2.39 8.82 11.07
CA MET A 73 -3.16 8.25 12.17
C MET A 73 -4.46 9.00 12.44
N LYS A 74 -4.40 10.34 12.43
CA LYS A 74 -5.58 11.19 12.65
C LYS A 74 -6.58 11.07 11.49
N ALA A 75 -6.08 10.94 10.26
CA ALA A 75 -6.91 10.98 9.06
C ALA A 75 -7.52 9.62 8.66
N ILE A 76 -6.75 8.52 8.77
CA ILE A 76 -7.10 7.25 8.12
C ILE A 76 -7.17 6.10 9.14
N CYS A 77 -6.04 5.66 9.66
CA CYS A 77 -5.96 4.47 10.51
C CYS A 77 -4.71 4.45 11.39
N GLY A 78 -4.73 3.63 12.45
CA GLY A 78 -3.57 3.45 13.32
C GLY A 78 -2.35 2.91 12.57
N ILE A 79 -1.17 3.46 12.88
CA ILE A 79 0.13 3.10 12.30
C ILE A 79 1.14 2.81 13.42
N ARG A 80 2.15 1.99 13.11
CA ARG A 80 3.29 1.77 14.00
C ARG A 80 4.26 2.93 13.86
N TRP A 81 4.64 3.53 14.99
CA TRP A 81 5.58 4.64 15.00
C TRP A 81 6.98 4.20 14.60
N THR A 82 7.63 5.03 13.77
CA THR A 82 9.04 4.93 13.48
C THR A 82 9.79 5.88 14.41
N PRO A 83 10.58 5.37 15.37
CA PRO A 83 11.33 6.23 16.29
C PRO A 83 12.57 6.82 15.59
N GLU A 84 13.38 7.55 16.36
CA GLU A 84 14.70 7.98 15.92
C GLU A 84 15.64 6.79 15.61
N ALA A 85 16.66 7.04 14.79
CA ALA A 85 17.56 5.99 14.30
C ALA A 85 18.29 5.23 15.42
N ALA A 86 18.63 5.90 16.53
CA ALA A 86 19.33 5.28 17.65
C ALA A 86 18.50 4.19 18.35
N GLU A 87 17.17 4.32 18.38
CA GLU A 87 16.27 3.33 18.98
C GLU A 87 16.08 2.06 18.12
N LEU A 88 16.44 2.12 16.84
CA LEU A 88 16.35 0.97 15.94
C LEU A 88 17.46 -0.06 16.21
N GLU A 89 18.61 0.40 16.68
CA GLU A 89 19.79 -0.43 16.87
C GLU A 89 19.60 -1.40 18.05
N GLY A 90 19.98 -2.66 17.84
CA GLY A 90 19.82 -3.72 18.85
C GLY A 90 18.38 -4.18 19.10
N ASN A 91 17.36 -3.48 18.61
CA ASN A 91 15.97 -3.86 18.84
C ASN A 91 15.42 -4.76 17.71
N LYS A 92 15.16 -6.03 18.05
CA LYS A 92 14.60 -7.03 17.11
C LYS A 92 13.22 -6.63 16.57
N TYR A 93 12.44 -5.87 17.32
CA TYR A 93 11.13 -5.40 16.87
C TYR A 93 11.23 -4.49 15.64
N TYR A 94 12.28 -3.67 15.56
CA TYR A 94 12.51 -2.72 14.46
C TYR A 94 13.39 -3.29 13.33
N GLU A 95 13.69 -4.59 13.33
CA GLU A 95 14.53 -5.21 12.29
C GLU A 95 13.99 -4.98 10.88
N TRP A 96 12.66 -5.00 10.69
CA TRP A 96 12.04 -4.73 9.40
C TRP A 96 12.29 -3.29 8.90
N ILE A 97 12.39 -2.30 9.80
CA ILE A 97 12.75 -0.92 9.44
C ILE A 97 14.20 -0.87 8.95
N ARG A 98 15.11 -1.55 9.64
CA ARG A 98 16.52 -1.64 9.23
C ARG A 98 16.66 -2.32 7.85
N CYS A 99 15.95 -3.43 7.63
CA CYS A 99 15.87 -4.08 6.31
C CYS A 99 15.32 -3.14 5.22
N GLY A 100 14.29 -2.34 5.54
CA GLY A 100 13.72 -1.37 4.61
C GLY A 100 14.70 -0.27 4.23
N ARG A 101 15.44 0.29 5.21
CA ARG A 101 16.48 1.29 4.96
C ARG A 101 17.59 0.77 4.06
N GLU A 102 18.04 -0.47 4.25
CA GLU A 102 18.99 -1.10 3.34
C GLU A 102 18.46 -1.23 1.91
N LEU A 103 17.18 -1.56 1.76
CA LEU A 103 16.54 -1.62 0.46
C LEU A 103 16.41 -0.23 -0.19
N TYR A 104 16.04 0.80 0.57
CA TYR A 104 16.02 2.18 0.07
C TYR A 104 17.41 2.63 -0.41
N GLU A 105 18.47 2.33 0.34
CA GLU A 105 19.84 2.66 -0.07
C GLU A 105 20.27 1.91 -1.33
N ALA A 106 19.86 0.64 -1.49
CA ALA A 106 20.09 -0.11 -2.73
C ALA A 106 19.35 0.51 -3.92
N LEU A 107 18.09 0.88 -3.74
CA LEU A 107 17.26 1.49 -4.79
C LEU A 107 17.74 2.89 -5.18
N LYS A 108 18.18 3.71 -4.22
CA LYS A 108 18.69 5.07 -4.46
C LYS A 108 19.84 5.10 -5.47
N ARG A 109 20.67 4.05 -5.51
CA ARG A 109 21.76 3.92 -6.49
C ARG A 109 21.25 3.68 -7.92
N GLU A 110 20.06 3.12 -8.06
CA GLU A 110 19.46 2.73 -9.33
C GLU A 110 18.43 3.72 -9.85
N THR A 111 17.79 4.51 -8.99
CA THR A 111 16.79 5.52 -9.40
C THR A 111 17.37 6.50 -10.42
N SER A 112 18.59 7.02 -10.22
CA SER A 112 19.24 7.93 -11.17
C SER A 112 19.62 7.27 -12.51
N ARG A 113 19.82 5.95 -12.53
CA ARG A 113 20.24 5.22 -13.74
C ARG A 113 19.07 4.73 -14.57
N ARG A 114 17.97 4.33 -13.89
CA ARG A 114 16.84 3.64 -14.49
C ARG A 114 15.57 4.47 -14.53
N GLY A 115 15.55 5.63 -13.87
CA GLY A 115 14.37 6.48 -13.78
C GLY A 115 13.29 5.94 -12.84
N TRP A 116 13.58 4.92 -12.04
CA TRP A 116 12.62 4.36 -11.08
C TRP A 116 12.25 5.41 -10.03
N GLN A 117 10.95 5.60 -9.83
CA GLN A 117 10.45 6.33 -8.68
C GLN A 117 10.27 5.37 -7.49
N VAL A 118 10.67 5.80 -6.29
CA VAL A 118 10.53 5.00 -5.07
C VAL A 118 9.70 5.76 -4.05
N ILE A 119 8.62 5.14 -3.60
CA ILE A 119 7.66 5.74 -2.65
C ILE A 119 7.51 4.88 -1.41
N GLU A 120 7.28 5.53 -0.27
CA GLU A 120 6.84 4.88 0.95
C GLU A 120 5.33 4.71 0.91
N VAL A 121 4.86 3.52 1.27
CA VAL A 121 3.42 3.23 1.42
C VAL A 121 3.16 2.56 2.75
N PHE A 122 1.91 2.61 3.20
CA PHE A 122 1.42 1.83 4.33
C PHE A 122 0.16 1.07 3.90
N PRO A 123 0.25 -0.22 3.50
CA PRO A 123 -0.86 -0.99 2.93
C PRO A 123 -2.12 -0.98 3.78
N THR A 124 -2.01 -0.91 5.12
CA THR A 124 -3.19 -0.79 5.99
C THR A 124 -4.00 0.48 5.68
N ALA A 125 -3.34 1.59 5.35
CA ALA A 125 -4.03 2.81 4.91
C ALA A 125 -4.67 2.63 3.54
N SER A 126 -3.96 2.02 2.57
CA SER A 126 -4.54 1.71 1.25
C SER A 126 -5.80 0.85 1.36
N TRP A 127 -5.75 -0.23 2.14
CA TRP A 127 -6.92 -1.07 2.44
C TRP A 127 -8.03 -0.28 3.12
N THR A 128 -7.71 0.64 4.04
CA THR A 128 -8.70 1.48 4.71
C THR A 128 -9.40 2.43 3.73
N VAL A 129 -8.68 2.97 2.76
CA VAL A 129 -9.25 3.82 1.71
C VAL A 129 -10.18 3.01 0.81
N TRP A 130 -9.79 1.79 0.41
CA TRP A 130 -10.56 0.99 -0.52
C TRP A 130 -11.75 0.25 0.11
N ALA A 131 -11.61 -0.25 1.32
CA ALA A 131 -12.57 -1.14 1.97
C ALA A 131 -13.21 -0.54 3.24
N GLY A 132 -12.93 0.72 3.54
CA GLY A 132 -13.38 1.36 4.78
C GLY A 132 -12.64 0.85 6.02
N LYS A 133 -13.05 1.34 7.20
CA LYS A 133 -12.42 0.94 8.48
C LYS A 133 -12.60 -0.56 8.73
N ARG A 134 -11.52 -1.23 9.13
CA ARG A 134 -11.51 -2.66 9.46
C ARG A 134 -12.46 -2.97 10.62
N GLY A 135 -13.52 -3.74 10.35
CA GLY A 135 -14.47 -4.24 11.36
C GLY A 135 -14.25 -5.70 11.79
N GLU A 136 -13.26 -6.38 11.21
CA GLU A 136 -13.06 -7.82 11.34
C GLU A 136 -11.56 -8.20 11.39
N THR A 137 -11.25 -9.49 11.28
CA THR A 137 -9.85 -9.95 11.21
C THR A 137 -9.14 -9.34 9.99
N ARG A 138 -7.87 -8.97 10.14
CA ARG A 138 -7.08 -8.37 9.04
C ARG A 138 -7.09 -9.27 7.79
N ALA A 139 -6.99 -10.58 7.98
CA ALA A 139 -6.94 -11.54 6.88
C ALA A 139 -8.23 -11.56 6.06
N ARG A 140 -9.41 -11.62 6.72
CA ARG A 140 -10.70 -11.65 6.03
C ARG A 140 -11.03 -10.31 5.38
N TRP A 141 -10.83 -9.21 6.11
CA TRP A 141 -11.04 -7.85 5.59
C TRP A 141 -10.26 -7.56 4.31
N THR A 142 -8.95 -7.84 4.30
CA THR A 142 -8.10 -7.61 3.11
C THR A 142 -8.35 -8.64 2.01
N HIS A 143 -8.80 -9.85 2.36
CA HIS A 143 -9.19 -10.86 1.36
C HIS A 143 -10.45 -10.43 0.60
N GLU A 144 -11.50 -10.00 1.30
CA GLU A 144 -12.74 -9.52 0.69
C GLU A 144 -12.48 -8.26 -0.16
N ALA A 145 -11.67 -7.33 0.36
CA ALA A 145 -11.25 -6.15 -0.39
C ALA A 145 -10.52 -6.50 -1.70
N LEU A 146 -9.54 -7.42 -1.65
CA LEU A 146 -8.81 -7.87 -2.83
C LEU A 146 -9.73 -8.57 -3.85
N ALA A 147 -10.65 -9.43 -3.37
CA ALA A 147 -11.61 -10.10 -4.24
C ALA A 147 -12.52 -9.11 -4.99
N GLY A 148 -12.92 -8.02 -4.32
CA GLY A 148 -13.72 -6.94 -4.91
C GLY A 148 -12.99 -6.15 -6.02
N MET A 149 -11.67 -6.14 -6.03
CA MET A 149 -10.86 -5.42 -7.04
C MET A 149 -10.82 -6.11 -8.40
N LYS A 150 -11.24 -7.38 -8.49
CA LYS A 150 -11.28 -8.16 -9.76
C LYS A 150 -9.97 -8.15 -10.54
N LEU A 151 -8.84 -8.27 -9.84
CA LEU A 151 -7.53 -8.33 -10.48
C LEU A 151 -7.36 -9.63 -11.27
N GLU A 152 -6.70 -9.53 -12.42
CA GLU A 152 -6.27 -10.69 -13.19
C GLU A 152 -4.89 -11.17 -12.75
N GLY A 153 -4.51 -12.40 -13.11
CA GLY A 153 -3.15 -12.92 -12.88
C GLY A 153 -2.81 -13.23 -11.42
N LEU A 154 -3.79 -13.22 -10.51
CA LEU A 154 -3.60 -13.72 -9.16
C LEU A 154 -3.21 -15.21 -9.20
N PRO A 155 -2.24 -15.65 -8.39
CA PRO A 155 -1.80 -17.03 -8.40
C PRO A 155 -2.88 -17.94 -7.83
N SER A 156 -2.93 -19.20 -8.31
CA SER A 156 -3.87 -20.21 -7.83
C SER A 156 -3.59 -20.70 -6.41
N ARG A 157 -2.37 -20.48 -5.90
CA ARG A 157 -2.01 -20.80 -4.52
C ARG A 157 -2.72 -19.86 -3.53
N ARG A 158 -2.81 -20.30 -2.27
CA ARG A 158 -3.27 -19.43 -1.18
C ARG A 158 -2.36 -18.21 -1.05
N ILE A 159 -2.97 -17.03 -0.99
CA ILE A 159 -2.32 -15.72 -0.78
C ILE A 159 -2.39 -15.38 0.71
N ASN A 160 -1.24 -15.10 1.32
CA ASN A 160 -1.14 -14.72 2.73
C ASN A 160 -1.27 -13.19 2.92
N GLN A 161 -1.09 -12.68 4.15
CA GLN A 161 -1.21 -11.24 4.41
C GLN A 161 -0.12 -10.41 3.73
N ASP A 162 1.11 -10.90 3.75
CA ASP A 162 2.28 -10.22 3.19
C ASP A 162 2.17 -10.13 1.67
N ASP A 163 1.67 -11.19 1.03
CA ASP A 163 1.33 -11.21 -0.38
C ASP A 163 0.27 -10.15 -0.73
N ARG A 164 -0.78 -10.01 0.10
CA ARG A 164 -1.82 -8.98 -0.09
C ARG A 164 -1.27 -7.58 0.09
N ASP A 165 -0.43 -7.37 1.10
CA ASP A 165 0.18 -6.07 1.38
C ASP A 165 1.18 -5.66 0.28
N ALA A 166 1.90 -6.61 -0.31
CA ALA A 166 2.71 -6.39 -1.51
C ALA A 166 1.85 -6.01 -2.75
N ILE A 167 0.71 -6.69 -2.97
CA ILE A 167 -0.23 -6.31 -4.04
C ILE A 167 -0.79 -4.91 -3.81
N ALA A 168 -1.21 -4.59 -2.58
CA ALA A 168 -1.72 -3.26 -2.23
C ALA A 168 -0.67 -2.16 -2.45
N ALA A 169 0.58 -2.43 -2.10
CA ALA A 169 1.70 -1.54 -2.39
C ALA A 169 1.85 -1.32 -3.91
N ALA A 170 1.79 -2.37 -4.72
CA ALA A 170 1.93 -2.28 -6.18
C ALA A 170 0.78 -1.49 -6.82
N LEU A 171 -0.45 -1.70 -6.37
CA LEU A 171 -1.61 -0.92 -6.81
C LEU A 171 -1.51 0.55 -6.38
N THR A 172 -0.98 0.82 -5.18
CA THR A 172 -0.73 2.20 -4.73
C THR A 172 0.33 2.88 -5.60
N ALA A 173 1.39 2.15 -5.99
CA ALA A 173 2.41 2.64 -6.92
C ALA A 173 1.81 3.00 -8.29
N ARG A 174 0.90 2.19 -8.83
CA ARG A 174 0.15 2.49 -10.05
C ARG A 174 -0.71 3.75 -9.91
N LEU A 175 -1.49 3.84 -8.84
CA LEU A 175 -2.32 5.03 -8.59
C LEU A 175 -1.45 6.28 -8.44
N HIS A 176 -0.25 6.15 -7.90
CA HIS A 176 0.68 7.27 -7.76
C HIS A 176 1.14 7.83 -9.11
N SER A 177 1.55 6.98 -10.05
CA SER A 177 1.90 7.44 -11.41
C SER A 177 0.70 8.04 -12.15
N GLU A 178 -0.51 7.59 -11.83
CA GLU A 178 -1.76 8.13 -12.36
C GLU A 178 -2.21 9.44 -11.67
N GLY A 179 -1.48 9.93 -10.66
CA GLY A 179 -1.84 11.14 -9.90
C GLY A 179 -3.05 10.96 -8.97
N GLN A 180 -3.42 9.72 -8.65
CA GLN A 180 -4.59 9.35 -7.84
C GLN A 180 -4.22 9.00 -6.40
N THR A 181 -3.29 9.76 -5.82
CA THR A 181 -2.80 9.54 -4.44
C THR A 181 -2.80 10.82 -3.63
N THR A 182 -2.91 10.67 -2.31
CA THR A 182 -2.63 11.73 -1.33
C THR A 182 -1.37 11.36 -0.56
N ASN A 183 -0.58 12.37 -0.20
CA ASN A 183 0.62 12.18 0.61
C ASN A 183 0.40 12.74 2.02
N PHE A 184 0.78 11.96 3.03
CA PHE A 184 0.98 12.42 4.40
C PHE A 184 2.49 12.51 4.60
N GLY A 185 3.07 13.70 4.41
CA GLY A 185 4.53 13.86 4.26
C GLY A 185 5.11 12.87 3.25
N GLU A 186 5.89 11.89 3.74
CA GLU A 186 6.52 10.85 2.90
C GLU A 186 5.60 9.67 2.54
N ILE A 187 4.51 9.46 3.30
CA ILE A 187 3.66 8.27 3.13
C ILE A 187 2.63 8.52 2.04
N VAL A 188 2.70 7.74 0.97
CA VAL A 188 1.76 7.77 -0.15
C VAL A 188 0.60 6.82 0.13
N VAL A 189 -0.63 7.32 -0.04
CA VAL A 189 -1.85 6.54 0.05
C VAL A 189 -2.76 6.80 -1.16
N PRO A 190 -3.62 5.85 -1.57
CA PRO A 190 -4.66 6.11 -2.54
C PRO A 190 -5.50 7.33 -2.15
N ALA A 191 -5.83 8.18 -3.11
CA ALA A 191 -6.73 9.30 -2.86
C ALA A 191 -8.10 8.76 -2.43
N GLN A 192 -8.69 9.34 -1.39
CA GLN A 192 -10.07 9.04 -1.06
C GLN A 192 -10.94 9.48 -2.24
N MET A 193 -11.72 8.56 -2.81
CA MET A 193 -12.75 8.96 -3.76
C MET A 193 -13.69 9.91 -3.03
N CYS A 194 -13.71 11.17 -3.44
CA CYS A 194 -14.65 12.14 -2.92
C CYS A 194 -16.06 11.61 -3.22
N VAL A 195 -16.80 11.16 -2.20
CA VAL A 195 -18.18 10.66 -2.33
C VAL A 195 -19.15 11.79 -2.74
N ARG A 196 -18.66 13.03 -2.92
CA ARG A 196 -19.43 14.15 -3.44
C ARG A 196 -19.45 14.11 -4.97
N CYS A 197 -20.20 13.16 -5.53
CA CYS A 197 -20.91 13.23 -6.82
C CYS A 197 -21.36 11.83 -7.26
N VAL A 198 -22.16 11.15 -6.42
CA VAL A 198 -23.15 10.22 -6.97
C VAL A 198 -24.40 11.06 -7.21
N PRO A 199 -24.87 11.28 -8.44
CA PRO A 199 -26.16 11.91 -8.65
C PRO A 199 -27.18 11.01 -7.97
N ALA A 200 -27.91 11.54 -6.98
CA ALA A 200 -29.05 10.86 -6.38
C ALA A 200 -29.95 10.37 -7.51
N GLY A 201 -30.00 9.04 -7.68
CA GLY A 201 -30.90 8.40 -8.62
C GLY A 201 -32.32 8.87 -8.33
N ARG A 202 -32.97 9.39 -9.37
CA ARG A 202 -34.35 9.87 -9.39
C ARG A 202 -35.27 9.01 -8.52
N CYS A 203 -35.77 9.57 -7.43
CA CYS A 203 -37.06 9.16 -6.88
C CYS A 203 -38.11 9.39 -7.97
N ARG A 204 -38.60 8.32 -8.58
CA ARG A 204 -39.79 8.41 -9.44
C ARG A 204 -40.99 8.60 -8.51
N SER A 205 -41.59 9.78 -8.67
CA SER A 205 -42.92 10.17 -8.25
C SER A 205 -43.95 9.08 -8.49
N GLY A 206 -44.72 8.76 -7.45
CA GLY A 206 -45.98 8.02 -7.55
C GLY A 206 -46.99 8.61 -6.56
N THR A 207 -47.84 9.50 -7.05
CA THR A 207 -49.09 9.95 -6.41
C THR A 207 -50.04 10.43 -7.52
N PRO A 208 -51.37 10.50 -7.30
CA PRO A 208 -52.21 9.83 -6.31
C PRO A 208 -53.45 9.14 -6.92
N SER A 209 -54.06 8.20 -6.20
CA SER A 209 -55.40 7.67 -6.51
C SER A 209 -56.45 8.50 -5.77
N ALA A 210 -57.34 9.18 -6.50
CA ALA A 210 -58.51 9.85 -5.96
C ALA A 210 -59.70 8.87 -5.91
N VAL A 211 -60.28 8.70 -4.72
CA VAL A 211 -61.56 8.00 -4.50
C VAL A 211 -62.66 9.05 -4.52
N GLY A 212 -63.69 8.79 -5.35
CA GLY A 212 -64.85 9.66 -5.53
C GLY A 212 -65.81 9.65 -4.35
N ALA A 213 -66.51 10.77 -4.18
CA ALA A 213 -67.72 10.89 -3.38
C ALA A 213 -68.90 11.13 -4.33
N ARG A 214 -69.95 10.33 -4.17
CA ARG A 214 -71.34 10.67 -4.43
C ARG A 214 -72.10 10.46 -3.14
#